data_AF-A0A6J6E7U9-F1
#
_entry.id   AF-A0A6J6E7U9-F1
#
_cell.length_a   1.000
_cell.length_b   1.000
_cell.length_c   1.000
_cell.angle_alpha   90.00
_cell.angle_beta   90.00
_cell.angle_gamma   90.00
#
_symmetry.space_group_name_H-M   'P 1'
#
loop_
_entity.id
_entity.type
_entity.pdbx_description
1 polymer ?
#
loop_
_entity_poly.entity_id
_entity_poly.type
_entity_poly.pdbx_seq_one_letter_code
_entity_poly.pdbx_strand_id
1 'polypeptide(L)'
;MKLPIVYYIKRTPAGRLAWRIVIGLSGGAITVAGAVALIGPGPGILVLLAGLGILATEFAWAGRVMHYTKDVANRAAARTGLKPWVKYFVLSGGAIVSIIAIFIIHAS
;
A
#
# COMPACT_ATOMS: atom_id res chain seq x y z
N MET A 1 19.82 -1.89 7.63
CA MET A 1 21.00 -1.91 6.74
C MET A 1 20.64 -1.16 5.45
N LYS A 2 20.91 0.16 5.39
CA LYS A 2 20.57 0.98 4.21
C LYS A 2 21.70 0.80 3.18
N LEU A 3 21.38 0.25 2.01
CA LEU A 3 22.36 -0.06 0.97
C LEU A 3 23.12 1.21 0.53
N PRO A 4 24.46 1.18 0.46
CA PRO A 4 25.30 2.36 0.22
C PRO A 4 25.05 3.05 -1.14
N ILE A 5 24.49 2.32 -2.11
CA ILE A 5 24.14 2.83 -3.45
C ILE A 5 23.08 3.93 -3.43
N VAL A 6 22.06 3.82 -2.57
CA VAL A 6 20.92 4.76 -2.58
C VAL A 6 21.34 6.15 -2.09
N TYR A 7 22.36 6.22 -1.22
CA TYR A 7 22.85 7.47 -0.65
C TYR A 7 23.57 8.34 -1.69
N TYR A 8 24.33 7.74 -2.61
CA TYR A 8 25.03 8.47 -3.66
C TYR A 8 24.07 9.10 -4.68
N ILE A 9 23.01 8.39 -5.03
CA ILE A 9 22.01 8.84 -6.01
C ILE A 9 21.23 10.06 -5.48
N LYS A 10 20.95 10.13 -4.16
CA LYS A 10 20.17 11.23 -3.57
C LYS A 10 20.93 12.54 -3.35
N ARG A 11 22.24 12.61 -3.63
CA ARG A 11 23.05 13.84 -3.45
C ARG A 11 22.74 14.92 -4.49
N THR A 12 22.35 14.55 -5.71
CA THR A 12 22.02 15.51 -6.76
C THR A 12 20.50 15.77 -6.82
N PRO A 13 20.07 17.00 -7.18
CA PRO A 13 18.65 17.30 -7.34
C PRO A 13 17.98 16.40 -8.39
N ALA A 14 18.70 16.03 -9.46
CA ALA A 14 18.24 15.10 -10.48
C ALA A 14 18.01 13.67 -9.93
N GLY A 15 18.95 13.13 -9.14
CA GLY A 15 18.82 11.78 -8.60
C GLY A 15 17.73 11.65 -7.53
N ARG A 16 17.47 12.73 -6.77
CA ARG A 16 16.31 12.81 -5.87
C ARG A 16 14.99 12.81 -6.65
N LEU A 17 14.91 13.53 -7.77
CA LEU A 17 13.72 13.55 -8.63
C LEU A 17 13.47 12.19 -9.27
N ALA A 18 14.50 11.57 -9.85
CA ALA A 18 14.42 10.22 -10.43
C ALA A 18 13.92 9.20 -9.39
N TRP A 19 14.44 9.26 -8.16
CA TRP A 19 13.99 8.39 -7.07
C TRP A 19 12.52 8.59 -6.69
N ARG A 20 12.06 9.86 -6.61
CA ARG A 20 10.64 10.18 -6.35
C ARG A 20 9.72 9.70 -7.47
N ILE A 21 10.18 9.77 -8.73
CA ILE A 21 9.42 9.27 -9.89
C ILE A 21 9.28 7.75 -9.83
N VAL A 22 10.37 7.02 -9.57
CA VAL A 22 10.34 5.55 -9.45
C VAL A 22 9.37 5.10 -8.36
N ILE A 23 9.46 5.70 -7.17
CA ILE A 23 8.55 5.36 -6.07
C ILE A 23 7.11 5.82 -6.36
N GLY A 24 6.94 6.98 -6.98
CA GLY A 24 5.64 7.51 -7.37
C GLY A 24 4.92 6.62 -8.38
N LEU A 25 5.64 6.14 -9.40
CA LEU A 25 5.09 5.23 -10.42
C LEU A 25 4.76 3.87 -9.82
N SER A 26 5.69 3.25 -9.08
CA SER A 26 5.47 1.94 -8.47
C SER A 26 4.34 1.97 -7.45
N GLY A 27 4.36 2.92 -6.51
CA GLY A 27 3.31 3.06 -5.50
C GLY A 27 1.97 3.49 -6.11
N GLY A 28 1.99 4.35 -7.14
CA GLY A 28 0.80 4.78 -7.88
C GLY A 28 0.13 3.63 -8.62
N ALA A 29 0.90 2.83 -9.36
CA ALA A 29 0.39 1.66 -10.09
C ALA A 29 -0.27 0.64 -9.14
N ILE A 30 0.39 0.33 -8.02
CA ILE A 30 -0.16 -0.60 -7.01
C ILE A 30 -1.43 -0.03 -6.38
N THR A 31 -1.47 1.27 -6.09
CA THR A 31 -2.65 1.94 -5.53
C THR A 31 -3.83 1.87 -6.50
N VAL A 32 -3.61 2.16 -7.78
CA VAL A 32 -4.66 2.11 -8.82
C VAL A 32 -5.15 0.68 -9.01
N ALA A 33 -4.25 -0.30 -9.08
CA ALA A 33 -4.61 -1.72 -9.16
C ALA A 33 -5.45 -2.14 -7.95
N GLY A 34 -5.07 -1.73 -6.74
CA GLY A 34 -5.84 -1.98 -5.52
C GLY A 34 -7.21 -1.30 -5.53
N ALA A 35 -7.31 -0.08 -6.07
CA ALA A 35 -8.57 0.64 -6.22
C ALA A 35 -9.53 -0.09 -7.20
N VAL A 36 -9.01 -0.53 -8.35
CA VAL A 36 -9.77 -1.32 -9.32
C VAL A 36 -10.20 -2.65 -8.70
N ALA A 37 -9.34 -3.28 -7.90
CA ALA A 37 -9.64 -4.49 -7.17
C ALA A 37 -10.72 -4.32 -6.07
N LEU A 38 -11.17 -3.10 -5.76
CA LEU A 38 -12.34 -2.87 -4.90
C LEU A 38 -13.67 -3.17 -5.60
N ILE A 39 -13.69 -3.13 -6.93
CA ILE A 39 -14.88 -3.44 -7.73
C ILE A 39 -15.20 -4.95 -7.62
N GLY A 40 -14.16 -5.78 -7.50
CA GLY A 40 -14.31 -7.22 -7.29
C GLY A 40 -14.44 -7.60 -5.81
N PRO A 41 -15.13 -8.71 -5.47
CA PRO A 41 -15.14 -9.26 -4.12
C PRO A 41 -13.77 -9.86 -3.79
N GLY A 42 -12.83 -9.03 -3.36
CA GLY A 42 -11.47 -9.43 -2.99
C GLY A 42 -10.82 -8.42 -2.04
N PRO A 43 -9.62 -8.72 -1.50
CA PRO A 43 -8.91 -7.85 -0.57
C PRO A 43 -8.26 -6.62 -1.25
N GLY A 44 -8.97 -5.95 -2.16
CA GLY A 44 -8.48 -4.78 -2.90
C GLY A 44 -8.03 -3.64 -1.97
N ILE A 45 -8.68 -3.51 -0.81
CA ILE A 45 -8.27 -2.57 0.26
C ILE A 45 -6.83 -2.83 0.72
N LEU A 46 -6.40 -4.09 0.85
CA LEU A 46 -5.04 -4.40 1.30
C LEU A 46 -4.00 -3.96 0.26
N VAL A 47 -4.29 -4.21 -1.02
CA VAL A 47 -3.44 -3.82 -2.15
C VAL A 47 -3.37 -2.30 -2.26
N LEU A 48 -4.52 -1.63 -2.14
CA LEU A 48 -4.61 -0.16 -2.15
C LEU A 48 -3.80 0.46 -1.01
N LEU A 49 -3.95 -0.05 0.21
CA LEU A 49 -3.19 0.43 1.38
C LEU A 49 -1.69 0.14 1.26
N ALA A 50 -1.30 -0.99 0.66
CA ALA A 50 0.10 -1.30 0.39
C ALA A 50 0.71 -0.29 -0.60
N GLY A 51 0.00 0.02 -1.69
CA GLY A 51 0.42 1.05 -2.66
C GLY A 51 0.56 2.43 -2.03
N LEU A 52 -0.43 2.84 -1.23
CA LEU A 52 -0.40 4.11 -0.49
C LEU A 52 0.76 4.14 0.51
N GLY A 53 1.07 3.02 1.15
CA GLY A 53 2.21 2.88 2.06
C GLY A 53 3.55 3.13 1.37
N ILE A 54 3.70 2.66 0.13
CA ILE A 54 4.88 2.92 -0.70
C ILE A 54 4.96 4.41 -1.04
N LEU A 55 3.86 5.03 -1.48
CA LEU A 55 3.81 6.47 -1.75
C LEU A 55 4.15 7.30 -0.50
N ALA A 56 3.70 6.89 0.68
CA ALA A 56 3.96 7.61 1.94
C ALA A 56 5.45 7.73 2.30
N THR A 57 6.33 6.90 1.72
CA THR A 57 7.78 6.94 1.98
C THR A 57 8.47 8.18 1.40
N GLU A 58 7.98 8.72 0.29
CA GLU A 58 8.55 9.91 -0.38
C GLU A 58 7.55 11.07 -0.49
N PHE A 59 6.26 10.81 -0.30
CA PHE A 59 5.19 11.80 -0.45
C PHE A 59 4.39 11.98 0.84
N ALA A 60 4.57 13.13 1.50
CA ALA A 60 3.89 13.45 2.75
C ALA A 60 2.35 13.45 2.64
N TRP A 61 1.80 13.72 1.45
CA TRP A 61 0.35 13.70 1.23
C TRP A 61 -0.24 12.29 1.39
N ALA A 62 0.47 11.24 0.95
CA ALA A 62 0.00 9.86 1.05
C ALA A 62 -0.02 9.39 2.52
N GLY A 63 0.97 9.82 3.31
CA GLY A 63 0.94 9.62 4.76
C GLY A 63 -0.29 10.24 5.43
N ARG A 64 -0.67 11.47 5.04
CA ARG A 64 -1.89 12.12 5.56
C ARG A 64 -3.17 11.35 5.24
N VAL A 65 -3.29 10.79 4.03
CA VAL A 65 -4.44 9.96 3.63
C VAL A 65 -4.53 8.69 4.48
N MET A 66 -3.40 8.05 4.78
CA MET A 66 -3.35 6.88 5.66
C MET A 66 -3.76 7.20 7.11
N HIS A 67 -3.34 8.35 7.64
CA HIS A 67 -3.77 8.80 8.96
C HIS A 67 -5.28 9.06 9.01
N TYR A 68 -5.82 9.73 8.01
CA TYR A 68 -7.26 9.93 7.88
C TYR A 68 -8.03 8.60 7.80
N THR A 69 -7.54 7.65 6.99
CA THR A 69 -8.15 6.32 6.86
C THR A 69 -8.13 5.55 8.18
N LYS A 70 -7.04 5.64 8.95
CA LYS A 70 -6.96 5.07 10.30
C LYS A 70 -7.98 5.69 11.26
N ASP A 71 -8.14 7.01 11.23
CA ASP A 71 -9.11 7.68 12.09
C ASP A 71 -10.55 7.28 11.75
N VAL A 72 -10.87 7.18 10.45
CA VAL A 72 -12.17 6.69 9.99
C VAL A 72 -12.38 5.23 10.41
N ALA A 73 -11.37 4.37 10.22
CA ALA A 73 -11.43 2.96 10.61
C ALA A 73 -11.57 2.78 12.12
N ASN A 74 -10.87 3.58 12.94
CA ASN A 74 -10.97 3.54 14.39
C ASN A 74 -12.34 4.02 14.87
N ARG A 75 -12.91 5.06 14.26
CA ARG A 75 -14.27 5.53 14.55
C ARG A 75 -15.32 4.49 14.15
N ALA A 76 -15.14 3.80 13.02
CA ALA A 76 -16.02 2.72 12.59
C ALA A 76 -15.90 1.47 13.50
N ALA A 77 -14.68 1.10 13.88
CA ALA A 77 -14.39 0.00 14.81
C ALA A 77 -14.97 0.25 16.21
N ALA A 78 -14.84 1.49 16.71
CA ALA A 78 -15.40 1.89 18.00
C ALA A 78 -16.94 1.79 18.04
N ARG A 79 -17.61 1.96 16.88
CA ARG A 79 -19.07 1.80 16.77
C ARG A 79 -19.52 0.36 16.57
N THR A 80 -18.65 -0.53 16.10
CA THR A 80 -19.00 -1.92 15.71
C THR A 80 -18.59 -2.98 16.73
N GLY A 81 -17.71 -2.68 17.69
CA GLY A 81 -17.33 -3.64 18.74
C GLY A 81 -16.62 -4.90 18.22
N LEU A 82 -15.98 -4.83 17.04
CA LEU A 82 -15.35 -5.98 16.39
C LEU A 82 -14.16 -6.52 17.19
N LYS A 83 -14.25 -7.79 17.61
CA LYS A 83 -13.21 -8.50 18.39
C LYS A 83 -11.89 -8.62 17.62
N PRO A 84 -10.71 -8.56 18.31
CA PRO A 84 -9.37 -8.60 17.69
C PRO A 84 -9.14 -9.78 16.72
N TRP A 85 -9.78 -10.92 16.96
CA TRP A 85 -9.61 -12.14 16.16
C TRP A 85 -10.11 -12.02 14.71
N VAL A 86 -11.16 -11.22 14.45
CA VAL A 86 -11.68 -10.98 13.08
C VAL A 86 -10.69 -10.13 12.27
N LYS A 87 -9.98 -9.21 12.94
CA LYS A 87 -8.90 -8.41 12.35
C LYS A 87 -7.75 -9.30 11.86
N TYR A 88 -7.41 -10.34 12.63
CA TYR A 88 -6.39 -11.33 12.25
C TYR A 88 -6.85 -12.27 11.12
N PHE A 89 -8.14 -12.60 11.04
CA PHE A 89 -8.71 -13.43 9.97
C PHE A 89 -8.67 -12.74 8.59
N VAL A 90 -8.97 -11.44 8.54
CA VAL A 90 -8.84 -10.62 7.33
C VAL A 90 -7.36 -10.42 6.93
N LEU A 91 -6.46 -10.31 7.92
CA LEU A 91 -5.01 -10.23 7.71
C LEU A 91 -4.39 -11.53 7.17
N SER A 92 -4.89 -12.69 7.59
CA SER A 92 -4.34 -14.01 7.19
C SER A 92 -4.95 -14.54 5.89
N GLY A 93 -6.26 -14.33 5.64
CA GLY A 93 -6.88 -14.64 4.35
C GLY A 93 -6.36 -13.77 3.20
N GLY A 94 -6.07 -12.49 3.47
CA GLY A 94 -5.56 -11.55 2.47
C GLY A 94 -4.15 -11.87 1.96
N ALA A 95 -3.29 -12.47 2.79
CA ALA A 95 -1.93 -12.84 2.39
C ALA A 95 -1.90 -13.98 1.36
N ILE A 96 -2.80 -14.96 1.49
CA ILE A 96 -2.90 -16.13 0.60
C ILE A 96 -3.50 -15.71 -0.76
N VAL A 97 -4.50 -14.83 -0.76
CA VAL A 97 -5.14 -14.32 -1.97
C VAL A 97 -4.19 -13.41 -2.78
N SER A 98 -3.32 -12.65 -2.11
CA SER A 98 -2.30 -11.81 -2.77
C SER A 98 -1.26 -12.64 -3.54
N ILE A 99 -0.90 -13.82 -3.03
CA ILE A 99 0.03 -14.74 -3.70
C ILE A 99 -0.63 -15.37 -4.94
N ILE A 100 -1.91 -15.74 -4.84
CA ILE A 100 -2.68 -16.35 -5.94
C ILE A 100 -2.92 -15.36 -7.10
N ALA A 101 -3.19 -14.08 -6.79
CA ALA A 101 -3.43 -13.06 -7.82
C ALA A 101 -2.18 -12.72 -8.64
N ILE A 102 -1.01 -12.67 -7.98
CA ILE A 102 0.29 -12.46 -8.66
C ILE A 102 0.60 -13.63 -9.60
N PHE A 103 0.22 -14.85 -9.22
CA PHE A 103 0.42 -16.04 -10.05
C PHE A 103 -0.45 -16.04 -11.32
N ILE A 104 -1.70 -15.58 -11.22
CA ILE A 104 -2.65 -15.54 -12.35
C ILE A 104 -2.25 -14.48 -13.40
N ILE A 105 -1.74 -13.32 -12.98
CA ILE A 105 -1.33 -12.23 -13.89
C ILE A 105 -0.04 -12.57 -14.65
N HIS A 106 0.81 -13.44 -14.10
CA HIS A 106 2.10 -13.80 -14.69
C HIS A 106 2.07 -15.11 -15.50
N ALA A 107 1.03 -15.94 -15.31
CA ALA A 107 0.85 -17.21 -16.01
C ALA A 107 -0.09 -17.12 -17.23
N SER A 108 -0.50 -15.91 -17.64
CA SER A 108 -1.34 -15.64 -18.83
C SER A 108 -0.57 -15.03 -19.99
#